data_AF-A0A929K8H4-F1
#
_entry.id   AF-A0A929K8H4-F1
#
_cell.length_a   1.000
_cell.length_b   1.000
_cell.length_c   1.000
_cell.angle_alpha   90.00
_cell.angle_beta   90.00
_cell.angle_gamma   90.00
#
_symmetry.space_group_name_H-M   'P 1'
#
loop_
_entity.id
_entity.type
_entity.pdbx_description
1 polymer ?
#
loop_
_entity_poly.entity_id
_entity_poly.type
_entity_poly.pdbx_seq_one_letter_code
_entity_poly.pdbx_strand_id
1 'polypeptide(L)'
;CAPAGTGLKGAVAKFKNAFGVNNVAHRDVEAILCGSLGAKKALSGLGYSEPSNHQDWPGMKEITWHLPRDRVIELWTDALSEGVDQLRKSNGALKLLSCHLTLYCGRREEFYSPFNVNLFEEKVEKETIFKPSHLLLLIDDIYDMYLRLTDKDQLFDT
;
A
#
# COMPACT_ATOMS: atom_id res chain seq x y z
N CYS A 1 14.30 0.31 -9.85
CA CYS A 1 13.01 -0.40 -9.97
C CYS A 1 12.74 -1.05 -8.63
N ALA A 2 11.74 -0.58 -7.86
CA ALA A 2 11.36 -1.27 -6.63
C ALA A 2 10.92 -2.71 -6.99
N PRO A 3 11.34 -3.73 -6.24
CA PRO A 3 10.90 -5.10 -6.48
C PRO A 3 9.37 -5.15 -6.46
N ALA A 4 8.78 -5.97 -7.32
CA ALA A 4 7.35 -6.23 -7.23
C ALA A 4 7.03 -6.74 -5.80
N GLY A 5 6.01 -6.18 -5.14
CA GLY A 5 5.54 -6.48 -3.76
C GLY A 5 5.06 -7.92 -3.50
N THR A 6 5.66 -8.89 -4.18
CA THR A 6 5.43 -10.33 -4.08
C THR A 6 5.85 -10.87 -2.70
N GLY A 7 6.87 -10.27 -2.07
CA GLY A 7 7.34 -10.67 -0.75
C GLY A 7 6.28 -10.50 0.35
N LEU A 8 5.63 -9.33 0.40
CA LEU A 8 4.59 -9.05 1.39
C LEU A 8 3.37 -9.94 1.21
N LYS A 9 2.87 -10.09 -0.03
CA LYS A 9 1.75 -11.00 -0.32
C LYS A 9 2.06 -12.44 0.10
N GLY A 10 3.27 -12.93 -0.19
CA GLY A 10 3.73 -14.25 0.22
C GLY A 10 3.85 -14.40 1.74
N ALA A 11 4.39 -13.40 2.43
CA ALA A 11 4.50 -13.38 3.88
C ALA A 11 3.12 -13.43 4.56
N VAL A 12 2.16 -12.64 4.06
CA VAL A 12 0.78 -12.66 4.58
C VAL A 12 0.10 -13.99 4.32
N ALA A 13 0.31 -14.62 3.16
CA ALA A 13 -0.22 -15.95 2.88
C ALA A 13 0.32 -17.01 3.87
N LYS A 14 1.63 -16.99 4.15
CA LYS A 14 2.25 -17.85 5.18
C LYS A 14 1.66 -17.59 6.56
N PHE A 15 1.45 -16.33 6.93
CA PHE A 15 0.82 -15.95 8.19
C PHE A 15 -0.61 -16.50 8.29
N LYS A 16 -1.45 -16.30 7.26
CA LYS A 16 -2.81 -16.86 7.21
C LYS A 16 -2.82 -18.38 7.37
N ASN A 17 -1.89 -19.08 6.72
CA ASN A 17 -1.78 -20.53 6.83
C ASN A 17 -1.38 -20.98 8.24
N ALA A 18 -0.50 -20.24 8.92
CA ALA A 18 -0.04 -20.56 10.27
C ALA A 18 -1.13 -20.33 11.34
N PHE A 19 -1.97 -19.32 11.19
CA PHE A 19 -2.98 -18.93 12.19
C PHE A 19 -4.42 -19.34 11.82
N GLY A 20 -4.59 -20.03 10.68
CA GLY A 20 -5.87 -20.45 10.14
C GLY A 20 -6.47 -19.41 9.20
N VAL A 21 -6.70 -19.80 7.94
CA VAL A 21 -7.15 -18.89 6.86
C VAL A 21 -8.45 -18.15 7.20
N ASN A 22 -9.39 -18.82 7.89
CA ASN A 22 -10.67 -18.23 8.30
C ASN A 22 -10.57 -17.36 9.56
N ASN A 23 -9.47 -17.48 10.31
CA ASN A 23 -9.26 -16.76 11.57
C ASN A 23 -8.58 -15.39 11.34
N VAL A 24 -7.90 -15.23 10.20
CA VAL A 24 -7.18 -14.01 9.83
C VAL A 24 -7.92 -13.25 8.74
N ALA A 25 -8.55 -12.14 9.10
CA ALA A 25 -9.01 -11.16 8.13
C ALA A 25 -7.84 -10.25 7.72
N HIS A 26 -7.67 -10.04 6.42
CA HIS A 26 -6.58 -9.22 5.89
C HIS A 26 -7.06 -8.32 4.77
N ARG A 27 -6.59 -7.08 4.79
CA ARG A 27 -6.77 -6.10 3.73
C ARG A 27 -5.45 -5.45 3.40
N ASP A 28 -5.22 -5.28 2.09
CA ASP A 28 -4.05 -4.64 1.54
C ASP A 28 -4.48 -3.36 0.83
N VAL A 29 -3.96 -2.22 1.29
CA VAL A 29 -4.39 -0.89 0.82
C VAL A 29 -4.09 -0.71 -0.66
N GLU A 30 -2.94 -1.22 -1.13
CA GLU A 30 -2.59 -1.13 -2.54
C GLU A 30 -3.53 -1.94 -3.42
N ALA A 31 -3.86 -3.16 -3.01
CA ALA A 31 -4.80 -4.00 -3.74
C ALA A 31 -6.19 -3.34 -3.83
N ILE A 32 -6.65 -2.72 -2.75
CA ILE A 32 -7.92 -1.97 -2.73
C ILE A 32 -7.83 -0.78 -3.70
N LEU A 33 -6.77 0.02 -3.60
CA LEU A 33 -6.56 1.19 -4.44
C LEU A 33 -6.50 0.82 -5.94
N CYS A 34 -5.68 -0.18 -6.30
CA CYS A 34 -5.55 -0.69 -7.67
C CYS A 34 -6.88 -1.23 -8.20
N GLY A 35 -7.67 -1.87 -7.34
CA GLY A 35 -9.02 -2.37 -7.68
C GLY A 35 -10.10 -1.29 -7.73
N SER A 36 -9.83 -0.06 -7.27
CA SER A 36 -10.85 0.96 -7.08
C SER A 36 -11.33 1.59 -8.40
N LEU A 37 -12.64 1.83 -8.50
CA LEU A 37 -13.21 2.59 -9.62
C LEU A 37 -12.70 4.05 -9.62
N GLY A 38 -12.37 4.59 -8.45
CA GLY A 38 -11.81 5.94 -8.30
C GLY A 38 -10.46 6.09 -9.00
N ALA A 39 -9.56 5.13 -8.83
CA ALA A 39 -8.27 5.12 -9.51
C ALA A 39 -8.42 4.97 -11.03
N LYS A 40 -9.28 4.03 -11.48
CA LYS A 40 -9.59 3.83 -12.90
C LYS A 40 -10.09 5.11 -13.55
N LYS A 41 -11.10 5.76 -12.95
CA LYS A 41 -11.67 7.03 -13.45
C LYS A 41 -10.64 8.16 -13.46
N ALA A 42 -9.80 8.27 -12.43
CA ALA A 42 -8.78 9.31 -12.37
C ALA A 42 -7.77 9.19 -13.52
N LEU A 43 -7.33 7.96 -13.83
CA LEU A 43 -6.41 7.71 -14.94
C LEU A 43 -7.09 7.90 -16.31
N SER A 44 -8.31 7.42 -16.48
CA SER A 44 -9.07 7.62 -17.71
C SER A 44 -9.40 9.09 -17.98
N GLY A 45 -9.62 9.90 -16.93
CA GLY A 45 -9.77 11.35 -17.06
C GLY A 45 -8.54 12.07 -17.61
N LEU A 46 -7.36 11.45 -17.52
CA LEU A 46 -6.10 11.94 -18.11
C LEU A 46 -5.78 11.31 -19.47
N GLY A 47 -6.69 10.52 -20.03
CA GLY A 47 -6.49 9.84 -21.32
C GLY A 47 -5.76 8.51 -21.24
N TYR A 48 -5.53 7.95 -20.05
CA TYR A 48 -4.95 6.61 -19.90
C TYR A 48 -6.04 5.54 -19.82
N SER A 49 -5.94 4.53 -20.68
CA SER A 49 -6.89 3.41 -20.74
C SER A 49 -6.22 2.09 -20.35
N GLU A 50 -7.03 1.16 -19.86
CA GLU A 50 -6.64 -0.22 -19.60
C GLU A 50 -6.02 -0.85 -20.87
N PRO A 51 -4.75 -1.30 -20.83
CA PRO A 51 -4.16 -2.02 -21.94
C PRO A 51 -4.87 -3.35 -22.16
N SER A 52 -5.10 -3.73 -23.42
CA SER A 52 -5.85 -4.93 -23.81
C SER A 52 -5.32 -6.26 -23.24
N ASN A 53 -4.07 -6.30 -22.76
CA ASN A 53 -3.41 -7.49 -22.25
C ASN A 53 -3.03 -7.40 -20.75
N HIS A 54 -3.57 -6.43 -20.00
CA HIS A 54 -3.12 -6.19 -18.63
C HIS A 54 -4.22 -6.53 -17.60
N GLN A 55 -4.16 -7.72 -17.00
CA GLN A 55 -5.17 -8.21 -16.04
C GLN A 55 -5.28 -7.36 -14.77
N ASP A 56 -4.22 -6.65 -14.38
CA ASP A 56 -4.13 -5.94 -13.11
C ASP A 56 -3.99 -4.41 -13.30
N TRP A 57 -4.80 -3.82 -14.19
CA TRP A 57 -4.79 -2.37 -14.41
C TRP A 57 -5.90 -1.64 -13.60
N PRO A 58 -5.58 -0.51 -12.95
CA PRO A 58 -4.25 0.09 -12.81
C PRO A 58 -3.41 -0.56 -11.73
N GLY A 59 -2.09 -0.61 -11.93
CA GLY A 59 -1.14 -0.91 -10.87
C GLY A 59 -0.67 0.35 -10.14
N MET A 60 0.04 0.17 -9.02
CA MET A 60 0.64 1.28 -8.27
C MET A 60 1.61 2.11 -9.11
N LYS A 61 2.29 1.49 -10.10
CA LYS A 61 3.15 2.20 -11.03
C LYS A 61 2.35 3.22 -11.85
N GLU A 62 1.24 2.80 -12.48
CA GLU A 62 0.41 3.68 -13.29
C GLU A 62 -0.18 4.82 -12.44
N ILE A 63 -0.67 4.48 -11.25
CA ILE A 63 -1.22 5.46 -10.30
C ILE A 63 -0.17 6.51 -9.93
N THR A 64 0.99 6.08 -9.41
CA THR A 64 2.00 7.00 -8.89
C THR A 64 2.71 7.78 -9.99
N TRP A 65 2.87 7.21 -11.19
CA TRP A 65 3.57 7.84 -12.31
C TRP A 65 2.74 8.92 -12.99
N HIS A 66 1.42 8.70 -13.11
CA HIS A 66 0.55 9.55 -13.92
C HIS A 66 -0.30 10.51 -13.10
N LEU A 67 -0.74 10.14 -11.90
CA LEU A 67 -1.58 11.02 -11.08
C LEU A 67 -0.73 12.06 -10.31
N PRO A 68 -1.27 13.28 -10.09
CA PRO A 68 -0.70 14.25 -9.16
C PRO A 68 -0.63 13.67 -7.74
N ARG A 69 0.38 14.10 -6.96
CA ARG A 69 0.61 13.61 -5.59
C ARG A 69 -0.64 13.69 -4.72
N ASP A 70 -1.28 14.86 -4.67
CA ASP A 70 -2.46 15.08 -3.83
C ASP A 70 -3.60 14.12 -4.19
N ARG A 71 -3.77 13.83 -5.49
CA ARG A 71 -4.76 12.87 -5.94
C ARG A 71 -4.43 11.44 -5.54
N VAL A 72 -3.15 11.06 -5.51
CA VAL A 72 -2.73 9.74 -4.99
C VAL A 72 -3.01 9.65 -3.50
N ILE A 73 -2.73 10.71 -2.74
CA ILE A 73 -2.98 10.76 -1.28
C ILE A 73 -4.47 10.64 -0.97
N GLU A 74 -5.34 11.34 -1.71
CA GLU A 74 -6.79 11.23 -1.58
C GLU A 74 -7.26 9.80 -1.83
N LEU A 75 -6.89 9.21 -2.97
CA LEU A 75 -7.30 7.85 -3.32
C LEU A 75 -6.75 6.80 -2.33
N TRP A 76 -5.54 7.03 -1.82
CA TRP A 76 -4.96 6.18 -0.78
C TRP A 76 -5.73 6.27 0.53
N THR A 77 -6.14 7.48 0.93
CA THR A 77 -6.96 7.73 2.12
C THR A 77 -8.31 7.02 2.01
N ASP A 78 -8.94 7.06 0.83
CA ASP A 78 -10.17 6.33 0.54
C ASP A 78 -9.97 4.81 0.67
N ALA A 79 -8.92 4.27 0.02
CA ALA A 79 -8.60 2.84 0.05
C ALA A 79 -8.25 2.34 1.47
N LEU A 80 -7.55 3.17 2.24
CA LEU A 80 -7.20 2.91 3.63
C LEU A 80 -8.46 2.86 4.51
N SER A 81 -9.36 3.84 4.36
CA SER A 81 -10.64 3.88 5.07
C SER A 81 -11.51 2.67 4.74
N GLU A 82 -11.61 2.33 3.46
CA GLU A 82 -12.32 1.13 2.99
C GLU A 82 -11.72 -0.16 3.60
N GLY A 83 -10.38 -0.28 3.60
CA GLY A 83 -9.69 -1.44 4.18
C GLY A 83 -9.97 -1.58 5.68
N VAL A 84 -9.93 -0.48 6.43
CA VAL A 84 -10.28 -0.44 7.85
C VAL A 84 -11.74 -0.87 8.08
N ASP A 85 -12.68 -0.33 7.32
CA ASP A 85 -14.10 -0.67 7.45
C ASP A 85 -14.40 -2.13 7.10
N GLN A 86 -13.75 -2.67 6.07
CA GLN A 86 -13.86 -4.08 5.73
C GLN A 86 -13.29 -4.99 6.82
N LEU A 87 -12.18 -4.59 7.47
CA LEU A 87 -11.64 -5.32 8.63
C LEU A 87 -12.57 -5.21 9.84
N ARG A 88 -13.15 -4.05 10.13
CA ARG A 88 -14.14 -3.87 11.21
C ARG A 88 -15.29 -4.86 11.07
N LYS A 89 -15.87 -4.94 9.87
CA LYS A 89 -17.01 -5.82 9.52
C LYS A 89 -16.64 -7.31 9.39
N SER A 90 -15.36 -7.65 9.40
CA SER A 90 -14.91 -9.05 9.28
C SER A 90 -15.03 -9.82 10.59
N ASN A 91 -15.27 -11.13 10.47
CA ASN A 91 -15.38 -12.08 11.59
C ASN A 91 -14.04 -12.68 12.03
N GLY A 92 -12.92 -12.28 11.40
CA GLY A 92 -11.59 -12.80 11.77
C GLY A 92 -11.19 -12.33 13.16
N ALA A 93 -10.67 -13.24 14.00
CA ALA A 93 -10.13 -12.87 15.31
C ALA A 93 -8.86 -12.03 15.20
N LEU A 94 -8.05 -12.28 14.16
CA LEU A 94 -6.90 -11.47 13.79
C LEU A 94 -7.24 -10.61 12.58
N LYS A 95 -7.03 -9.30 12.71
CA LYS A 95 -7.30 -8.32 11.66
C LYS A 95 -5.99 -7.65 11.24
N LEU A 96 -5.57 -7.91 10.01
CA LEU A 96 -4.32 -7.42 9.45
C LEU A 96 -4.59 -6.38 8.37
N LEU A 97 -3.98 -5.21 8.49
CA LEU A 97 -3.95 -4.20 7.45
C LEU A 97 -2.51 -4.07 6.97
N SER A 98 -2.28 -4.25 5.67
CA SER A 98 -0.97 -4.05 5.04
C SER A 98 -0.99 -2.86 4.09
N CYS A 99 0.11 -2.11 4.05
CA CYS A 99 0.28 -0.96 3.17
C CYS A 99 1.76 -0.56 3.08
N HIS A 100 2.13 0.20 2.05
CA HIS A 100 3.41 0.91 2.02
C HIS A 100 3.29 2.26 2.74
N LEU A 101 4.28 2.60 3.57
CA LEU A 101 4.33 3.89 4.25
C LEU A 101 4.98 4.98 3.39
N THR A 102 5.69 4.60 2.33
CA THR A 102 6.35 5.53 1.42
C THR A 102 6.15 5.06 0.00
N LEU A 103 5.76 5.99 -0.86
CA LEU A 103 5.65 5.78 -2.30
C LEU A 103 6.74 6.57 -3.01
N TYR A 104 7.15 6.06 -4.17
CA TYR A 104 8.07 6.74 -5.08
C TYR A 104 7.37 7.07 -6.40
N CYS A 105 7.44 8.33 -6.81
CA CYS A 105 7.02 8.74 -8.15
C CYS A 105 8.27 8.98 -9.00
N GLY A 106 8.57 8.06 -9.93
CA GLY A 106 9.76 8.22 -10.77
C GLY A 106 9.67 9.34 -11.81
N ARG A 107 8.47 9.81 -12.18
CA ARG A 107 8.31 10.99 -13.05
C ARG A 107 8.75 12.29 -12.37
N ARG A 108 8.56 12.38 -11.06
CA ARG A 108 8.86 13.57 -10.24
C ARG A 108 10.10 13.38 -9.35
N GLU A 109 10.74 12.21 -9.45
CA GLU A 109 11.89 11.80 -8.64
C GLU A 109 11.70 12.04 -7.14
N GLU A 110 10.49 11.77 -6.64
CA GLU A 110 10.09 12.11 -5.27
C GLU A 110 9.66 10.89 -4.46
N PHE A 111 10.05 10.90 -3.19
CA PHE A 111 9.46 10.04 -2.15
C PHE A 111 8.44 10.84 -1.34
N TYR A 112 7.31 10.20 -1.01
CA TYR A 112 6.31 10.80 -0.14
C TYR A 112 5.53 9.73 0.63
N SER A 113 5.03 10.10 1.80
CA SER A 113 4.13 9.26 2.58
C SER A 113 2.67 9.61 2.25
N PRO A 114 1.86 8.67 1.75
CA PRO A 114 0.42 8.86 1.62
C PRO A 114 -0.33 8.51 2.91
N PHE A 115 0.37 8.05 3.95
CA PHE A 115 -0.23 7.51 5.16
C PHE A 115 -0.74 8.63 6.08
N ASN A 116 -2.01 8.54 6.49
CA ASN A 116 -2.65 9.45 7.43
C ASN A 116 -2.95 8.73 8.75
N VAL A 117 -2.16 9.01 9.79
CA VAL A 117 -2.30 8.40 11.13
C VAL A 117 -3.65 8.72 11.79
N ASN A 118 -4.23 9.87 11.48
CA ASN A 118 -5.44 10.36 12.14
C ASN A 118 -6.66 9.47 11.85
N LEU A 119 -6.64 8.69 10.76
CA LEU A 119 -7.68 7.71 10.43
C LEU A 119 -7.86 6.60 11.48
N PHE A 120 -6.84 6.34 12.30
CA PHE A 120 -6.92 5.40 13.41
C PHE A 120 -7.32 6.05 14.74
N GLU A 121 -7.35 7.38 14.78
CA GLU A 121 -7.69 8.18 15.96
C GLU A 121 -9.12 8.73 15.90
N GLU A 122 -9.72 8.79 14.71
CA GLU A 122 -11.09 9.25 14.52
C GLU A 122 -12.11 8.35 15.24
N LYS A 123 -12.74 8.94 16.26
CA LYS A 123 -13.97 8.43 16.85
C LYS A 123 -15.09 8.58 15.83
N VAL A 124 -15.37 7.51 15.08
CA VAL A 124 -16.64 7.43 14.35
C VAL A 124 -17.74 7.28 15.41
N GLU A 125 -18.69 8.20 15.39
CA GLU A 125 -19.77 8.33 16.37
C GLU A 125 -20.36 6.97 16.74
N LYS A 126 -20.10 6.54 17.99
CA LYS A 126 -20.67 5.38 18.69
C LYS A 126 -20.18 3.97 18.34
N GLU A 127 -19.19 3.76 17.49
CA GLU A 127 -18.62 2.42 17.29
C GLU A 127 -17.11 2.35 17.53
N THR A 128 -16.65 1.15 17.87
CA THR A 128 -15.36 0.82 18.46
C THR A 128 -14.19 1.46 17.72
N ILE A 129 -13.29 2.13 18.44
CA ILE A 129 -12.05 2.66 17.88
C ILE A 129 -11.27 1.48 17.31
N PHE A 130 -11.07 1.44 15.98
CA PHE A 130 -10.19 0.47 15.34
C PHE A 130 -8.75 0.93 15.53
N LYS A 131 -8.24 0.74 16.75
CA LYS A 131 -6.89 1.10 17.13
C LYS A 131 -5.95 -0.07 16.84
N PRO A 132 -4.87 0.13 16.06
CA PRO A 132 -3.84 -0.89 15.91
C PRO A 132 -3.29 -1.29 17.28
N SER A 133 -3.30 -2.59 17.59
CA SER A 133 -2.69 -3.12 18.83
C SER A 133 -1.19 -3.37 18.66
N HIS A 134 -0.76 -3.64 17.43
CA HIS A 134 0.61 -3.94 17.07
C HIS A 134 0.93 -3.31 15.71
N LEU A 135 2.18 -2.88 15.55
CA LEU A 135 2.72 -2.40 14.28
C LEU A 135 3.94 -3.26 13.95
N LEU A 136 3.94 -3.84 12.75
CA LEU A 136 5.10 -4.54 12.19
C LEU A 136 5.63 -3.69 11.03
N LEU A 137 6.80 -3.11 11.22
CA LEU A 137 7.49 -2.36 10.19
C LEU A 137 8.41 -3.32 9.42
N LEU A 138 8.14 -3.47 8.12
CA LEU A 138 9.02 -4.18 7.21
C LEU A 138 9.77 -3.14 6.40
N ILE A 139 11.09 -3.14 6.53
CA ILE A 139 11.94 -2.22 5.77
C ILE A 139 12.56 -3.04 4.64
N ASP A 140 12.08 -2.79 3.43
CA ASP A 140 12.63 -3.38 2.22
C ASP A 140 13.89 -2.62 1.79
N ASP A 141 14.69 -3.21 0.90
CA ASP A 141 15.89 -2.62 0.31
C ASP A 141 17.02 -2.25 1.29
N ILE A 142 16.95 -2.54 2.60
CA ILE A 142 18.08 -2.27 3.53
C ILE A 142 19.36 -2.94 3.05
N TYR A 143 19.26 -4.20 2.59
CA TYR A 143 20.42 -4.95 2.14
C TYR A 143 20.95 -4.43 0.81
N ASP A 144 20.07 -4.10 -0.13
CA ASP A 144 20.45 -3.51 -1.42
C ASP A 144 21.04 -2.10 -1.26
N MET A 145 20.51 -1.32 -0.30
CA MET A 145 21.02 -0.01 0.06
C MET A 145 22.36 -0.12 0.80
N TYR A 146 22.51 -1.09 1.71
CA TYR A 146 23.78 -1.42 2.35
C TYR A 146 24.82 -1.81 1.30
N LEU A 147 24.49 -2.71 0.37
CA LEU A 147 25.40 -3.09 -0.73
C LEU A 147 25.80 -1.86 -1.54
N ARG A 148 24.85 -1.03 -1.98
CA ARG A 148 25.15 0.20 -2.74
C ARG A 148 25.97 1.22 -1.96
N LEU A 149 25.77 1.34 -0.65
CA LEU A 149 26.53 2.27 0.21
C LEU A 149 27.90 1.72 0.63
N THR A 150 28.14 0.42 0.47
CA THR A 150 29.42 -0.23 0.81
C THR A 150 30.22 -0.67 -0.41
N ASP A 151 29.65 -0.53 -1.61
CA ASP A 151 30.37 -0.74 -2.87
C ASP A 151 31.32 0.43 -3.15
N LYS A 152 32.46 0.15 -3.77
CA LYS A 152 33.43 1.20 -4.13
C LYS A 152 32.81 2.18 -5.12
N ASP A 153 33.14 3.47 -4.98
CA ASP A 153 32.74 4.57 -5.88
C ASP A 153 31.23 4.92 -5.87
N GLN A 154 30.49 4.56 -4.81
CA GLN A 154 29.11 5.02 -4.60
C GLN A 154 29.02 5.89 -3.34
N LEU A 155 28.21 6.95 -3.44
CA LEU A 155 27.96 8.01 -2.46
C LEU A 155 28.70 7.81 -1.13
N PHE A 156 29.81 8.57 -0.96
CA PHE A 156 30.74 8.67 0.19
C PHE A 156 32.13 8.05 0.01
N ASP A 157 32.42 7.32 -1.08
CA ASP A 157 33.82 7.09 -1.50
C ASP A 157 34.20 8.17 -2.53
N THR A 158 34.87 9.21 -2.01
CA THR A 158 35.52 10.40 -2.63
C THR A 158 35.11 10.86 -4.03
#